data_AF-A0A954NB25-F1
#
_entry.id   AF-A0A954NB25-F1
#
_cell.length_a   1.000
_cell.length_b   1.000
_cell.length_c   1.000
_cell.angle_alpha   90.00
_cell.angle_beta   90.00
_cell.angle_gamma   90.00
#
_symmetry.space_group_name_H-M   'P 1'
#
loop_
_entity.id
_entity.type
_entity.pdbx_description
1 polymer ?
#
loop_
_entity_poly.entity_id
_entity_poly.type
_entity_poly.pdbx_seq_one_letter_code
_entity_poly.pdbx_strand_id
1 'polypeptide(L)'
;PPFTSGAVGYAGYDTVRYTEHLPNAPEDDRHLPDLAFAFFDSMVVFDNIHKTTTVVAMAHVGASSSLEDAYRDACQRVDALVARLEAPEPSSHCADIDTSGAPELAFESNFTKRDFEAAVRRAVEYIRAGDIFQVVFSQRLTVETAAPPFEIYRTLRVVNPSPFMFYLRTPQVTLVGSSPEVMVRVVDRTVTVRPLAGTRRRGLTEEEDRALAEELLADPKERAEHVMLVDLGRNDVGRVAEFGSVELTDVMTVERYSHVMHISSNVDGRLKPEFSAFDAMRACLPAGTVSGAPKVRAMQIIDELEPHRRGPYAGAVGYVDFNGNMDTCIALRTIVVAGGKVYIQAGAGLVADSNPAAEYEETLNKARGLLKAVEVTEARLGEA
;
A
#
# COMPACT_ATOMS: atom_id res chain seq x y z
N PRO A 1 5.69 -22.18 -3.42
CA PRO A 1 5.51 -20.71 -3.38
C PRO A 1 4.17 -20.32 -2.73
N PRO A 2 4.08 -19.22 -1.97
CA PRO A 2 2.80 -18.76 -1.40
C PRO A 2 1.76 -18.38 -2.47
N PHE A 3 2.21 -17.89 -3.63
CA PHE A 3 1.38 -17.56 -4.78
C PHE A 3 1.87 -18.33 -6.01
N THR A 4 0.95 -19.02 -6.71
CA THR A 4 1.27 -19.84 -7.90
C THR A 4 0.35 -19.58 -9.09
N SER A 5 -0.80 -18.94 -8.88
CA SER A 5 -1.73 -18.51 -9.93
C SER A 5 -2.88 -17.72 -9.31
N GLY A 6 -3.50 -16.82 -10.08
CA GLY A 6 -4.66 -16.07 -9.63
C GLY A 6 -4.72 -14.66 -10.20
N ALA A 7 -5.46 -13.80 -9.53
CA ALA A 7 -5.61 -12.40 -9.88
C ALA A 7 -4.54 -11.55 -9.18
N VAL A 8 -3.82 -10.70 -9.92
CA VAL A 8 -2.91 -9.70 -9.37
C VAL A 8 -3.39 -8.32 -9.84
N GLY A 9 -3.44 -7.36 -8.93
CA GLY A 9 -4.07 -6.09 -9.23
C GLY A 9 -4.14 -5.13 -8.06
N TYR A 10 -5.04 -4.15 -8.19
CA TYR A 10 -5.37 -3.22 -7.13
C TYR A 10 -6.87 -2.96 -7.02
N ALA A 11 -7.28 -2.60 -5.80
CA ALA A 11 -8.55 -2.00 -5.47
C ALA A 11 -8.28 -0.61 -4.90
N GLY A 12 -8.62 0.45 -5.63
CA GLY A 12 -8.47 1.82 -5.18
C GLY A 12 -9.37 2.14 -3.98
N TYR A 13 -9.05 3.21 -3.28
CA TYR A 13 -9.83 3.72 -2.14
C TYR A 13 -11.30 3.90 -2.48
N ASP A 14 -11.60 4.45 -3.66
CA ASP A 14 -12.96 4.73 -4.12
C ASP A 14 -13.82 3.48 -4.36
N THR A 15 -13.23 2.26 -4.37
CA THR A 15 -13.96 0.99 -4.35
C THR A 15 -14.92 0.88 -3.17
N VAL A 16 -14.61 1.55 -2.04
CA VAL A 16 -15.47 1.59 -0.86
C VAL A 16 -16.87 2.14 -1.16
N ARG A 17 -17.03 2.94 -2.22
CA ARG A 17 -18.31 3.50 -2.66
C ARG A 17 -19.28 2.44 -3.19
N TYR A 18 -18.80 1.25 -3.52
CA TYR A 18 -19.66 0.12 -3.89
C TYR A 18 -20.31 -0.54 -2.67
N THR A 19 -19.86 -0.21 -1.46
CA THR A 19 -20.26 -0.92 -0.23
C THR A 19 -20.75 0.01 0.86
N GLU A 20 -20.23 1.23 0.93
CA GLU A 20 -20.63 2.28 1.86
C GLU A 20 -21.27 3.48 1.13
N HIS A 21 -22.22 4.15 1.78
CA HIS A 21 -22.91 5.30 1.20
C HIS A 21 -22.11 6.60 1.41
N LEU A 22 -21.37 7.01 0.38
CA LEU A 22 -20.58 8.25 0.33
C LEU A 22 -21.07 9.13 -0.84
N PRO A 23 -22.14 9.93 -0.64
CA PRO A 23 -22.85 10.61 -1.75
C PRO A 23 -22.11 11.82 -2.32
N ASN A 24 -21.17 12.42 -1.59
CA ASN A 24 -20.51 13.67 -1.95
C ASN A 24 -19.08 13.40 -2.43
N ALA A 25 -18.93 12.52 -3.42
CA ALA A 25 -17.61 12.20 -3.95
C ALA A 25 -16.92 13.46 -4.52
N PRO A 26 -15.63 13.70 -4.20
CA PRO A 26 -14.87 14.77 -4.84
C PRO A 26 -14.65 14.47 -6.33
N GLU A 27 -14.12 15.45 -7.06
CA GLU A 27 -13.90 15.36 -8.49
C GLU A 27 -12.97 14.18 -8.84
N ASP A 28 -13.36 13.39 -9.84
CA ASP A 28 -12.50 12.35 -10.41
C ASP A 28 -11.72 12.93 -11.59
N ASP A 29 -10.56 13.53 -11.31
CA ASP A 29 -9.76 14.23 -12.30
C ASP A 29 -8.90 13.31 -13.18
N ARG A 30 -8.70 12.05 -12.76
CA ARG A 30 -7.80 11.10 -13.43
C ARG A 30 -8.53 9.96 -14.14
N HIS A 31 -9.80 9.71 -13.82
CA HIS A 31 -10.63 8.66 -14.43
C HIS A 31 -9.95 7.29 -14.43
N LEU A 32 -9.27 6.97 -13.32
CA LEU A 32 -8.60 5.68 -13.15
C LEU A 32 -9.63 4.62 -12.73
N PRO A 33 -9.46 3.35 -13.11
CA PRO A 33 -10.32 2.28 -12.64
C PRO A 33 -10.31 2.19 -11.11
N ASP A 34 -11.48 2.05 -10.50
CA ASP A 34 -11.57 1.77 -9.05
C ASP A 34 -10.99 0.38 -8.74
N LEU A 35 -11.16 -0.60 -9.65
CA LEU A 35 -10.63 -1.96 -9.54
C LEU A 35 -9.94 -2.35 -10.85
N ALA A 36 -8.72 -2.87 -10.77
CA ALA A 36 -8.01 -3.44 -11.91
C ALA A 36 -7.21 -4.67 -11.50
N PHE A 37 -7.73 -5.85 -11.86
CA PHE A 37 -7.09 -7.14 -11.64
C PHE A 37 -6.94 -7.88 -12.96
N ALA A 38 -5.79 -8.49 -13.17
CA ALA A 38 -5.54 -9.41 -14.28
C ALA A 38 -5.26 -10.80 -13.73
N PHE A 39 -5.75 -11.82 -14.43
CA PHE A 39 -5.47 -13.21 -14.10
C PHE A 39 -4.15 -13.62 -14.74
N PHE A 40 -3.26 -14.16 -13.90
CA PHE A 40 -1.97 -14.67 -14.31
C PHE A 40 -1.93 -16.17 -14.04
N ASP A 41 -1.71 -16.92 -15.12
CA ASP A 41 -1.58 -18.37 -15.13
C ASP A 41 -0.13 -18.83 -15.33
N SER A 42 0.80 -17.89 -15.53
CA SER A 42 2.18 -18.14 -15.92
C SER A 42 3.09 -17.16 -15.16
N MET A 43 4.05 -17.66 -14.39
CA MET A 43 4.88 -16.83 -13.50
C MET A 43 6.26 -17.40 -13.22
N VAL A 44 7.15 -16.50 -12.79
CA VAL A 44 8.50 -16.78 -12.34
C VAL A 44 8.60 -16.33 -10.88
N VAL A 45 8.82 -17.28 -9.98
CA VAL A 45 8.92 -17.03 -8.54
C VAL A 45 10.38 -17.12 -8.11
N PHE A 46 10.91 -16.03 -7.58
CA PHE A 46 12.26 -15.95 -7.03
C PHE A 46 12.24 -16.19 -5.52
N ASP A 47 12.85 -17.29 -5.09
CA ASP A 47 13.12 -17.55 -3.68
C ASP A 47 14.51 -17.02 -3.32
N ASN A 48 14.54 -15.84 -2.70
CA ASN A 48 15.78 -15.17 -2.32
C ASN A 48 16.52 -15.84 -1.16
N ILE A 49 15.85 -16.69 -0.37
CA ILE A 49 16.46 -17.42 0.75
C ILE A 49 17.20 -18.63 0.20
N HIS A 50 16.51 -19.46 -0.59
CA HIS A 50 17.07 -20.68 -1.16
C HIS A 50 17.86 -20.44 -2.45
N LYS A 51 17.86 -19.20 -2.98
CA LYS A 51 18.48 -18.82 -4.26
C LYS A 51 17.97 -19.68 -5.43
N THR A 52 16.67 -19.98 -5.43
CA THR A 52 16.03 -20.77 -6.49
C THR A 52 15.03 -19.93 -7.27
N THR A 53 14.81 -20.31 -8.53
CA THR A 53 13.77 -19.73 -9.38
C THR A 53 12.80 -20.85 -9.76
N THR A 54 11.52 -20.68 -9.47
CA THR A 54 10.45 -21.63 -9.84
C THR A 54 9.63 -21.03 -10.96
N VAL A 55 9.51 -21.75 -12.09
CA VAL A 55 8.63 -21.37 -13.19
C VAL A 55 7.35 -22.18 -13.09
N VAL A 56 6.21 -21.50 -13.14
CA VAL A 56 4.88 -22.11 -13.02
C VAL A 56 4.05 -21.70 -14.24
N ALA A 57 3.37 -22.67 -14.86
CA ALA A 57 2.31 -22.44 -15.82
C ALA A 57 1.11 -23.36 -15.51
N MET A 58 -0.10 -22.80 -15.44
CA MET A 58 -1.32 -23.55 -15.12
C MET A 58 -1.90 -24.22 -16.36
N ALA A 59 -2.22 -25.52 -16.28
CA ALA A 59 -2.87 -26.24 -17.36
C ALA A 59 -4.34 -25.83 -17.52
N HIS A 60 -4.76 -25.46 -18.73
CA HIS A 60 -6.12 -25.01 -19.02
C HIS A 60 -7.02 -26.18 -19.45
N VAL A 61 -7.57 -26.89 -18.47
CA VAL A 61 -8.34 -28.13 -18.69
C VAL A 61 -9.67 -27.93 -19.44
N GLY A 62 -10.31 -26.77 -19.30
CA GLY A 62 -11.62 -26.50 -19.93
C GLY A 62 -11.56 -26.01 -21.39
N ALA A 63 -10.38 -25.56 -21.85
CA ALA A 63 -10.18 -25.01 -23.19
C ALA A 63 -9.47 -25.97 -24.15
N SER A 64 -8.98 -27.10 -23.64
CA SER A 64 -8.18 -28.07 -24.40
C SER A 64 -9.02 -29.25 -24.88
N SER A 65 -8.62 -29.85 -26.01
CA SER A 65 -9.25 -31.05 -26.57
C SER A 65 -9.14 -32.29 -25.67
N SER A 66 -8.07 -32.37 -24.87
CA SER A 66 -7.82 -33.43 -23.90
C SER A 66 -6.98 -32.93 -22.71
N LEU A 67 -6.98 -33.69 -21.60
CA LEU A 67 -6.12 -33.40 -20.44
C LEU A 67 -4.62 -33.50 -20.80
N GLU A 68 -4.27 -34.41 -21.70
CA GLU A 68 -2.90 -34.58 -22.17
C GLU A 68 -2.44 -33.35 -22.98
N ASP A 69 -3.32 -32.80 -23.82
CA ASP A 69 -3.02 -31.57 -24.57
C ASP A 69 -2.86 -30.36 -23.64
N ALA A 70 -3.72 -30.23 -22.61
CA ALA A 70 -3.61 -29.17 -21.61
C ALA A 70 -2.29 -29.23 -20.83
N TYR A 71 -1.86 -30.45 -20.46
CA TYR A 71 -0.58 -30.67 -19.80
C TYR A 71 0.60 -30.33 -20.73
N ARG A 72 0.53 -30.77 -22.00
CA ARG A 72 1.58 -30.49 -23.00
C ARG A 72 1.72 -28.99 -23.27
N ASP A 73 0.62 -28.24 -23.37
CA ASP A 73 0.63 -26.77 -23.48
C ASP A 73 1.30 -26.11 -22.27
N ALA A 74 0.94 -26.51 -21.05
CA ALA A 74 1.54 -25.96 -19.84
C ALA A 74 3.05 -26.23 -19.80
N CYS A 75 3.50 -27.44 -20.13
CA CYS A 75 4.92 -27.77 -20.25
C CYS A 75 5.63 -26.88 -21.28
N GLN A 76 5.05 -26.68 -22.46
CA GLN A 76 5.62 -25.81 -23.49
C GLN A 76 5.75 -24.36 -23.02
N ARG A 77 4.77 -23.84 -22.27
CA ARG A 77 4.86 -22.49 -21.67
C ARG A 77 5.93 -22.38 -20.60
N VAL A 78 6.12 -23.42 -19.78
CA VAL A 78 7.24 -23.50 -18.83
C VAL A 78 8.57 -23.46 -19.58
N ASP A 79 8.76 -24.32 -20.58
CA ASP A 79 10.00 -24.40 -21.37
C ASP A 79 10.29 -23.06 -22.07
N ALA A 80 9.26 -22.40 -22.63
CA ALA A 80 9.40 -21.09 -23.26
C ALA A 80 9.81 -19.99 -22.27
N LEU A 81 9.29 -20.03 -21.03
CA LEU A 81 9.71 -19.09 -19.98
C LEU A 81 11.13 -19.36 -19.50
N VAL A 82 11.51 -20.63 -19.33
CA VAL A 82 12.89 -21.02 -18.96
C VAL A 82 13.86 -20.55 -20.04
N ALA A 83 13.59 -20.83 -21.32
CA ALA A 83 14.44 -20.39 -22.43
C ALA A 83 14.59 -18.85 -22.47
N ARG A 84 13.55 -18.09 -22.12
CA ARG A 84 13.61 -16.63 -22.00
C ARG A 84 14.47 -16.17 -20.83
N LEU A 85 14.47 -16.87 -19.71
CA LEU A 85 15.31 -16.57 -18.55
C LEU A 85 16.79 -16.92 -18.79
N GLU A 86 17.06 -17.92 -19.62
CA GLU A 86 18.41 -18.32 -20.03
C GLU A 86 19.00 -17.42 -21.12
N ALA A 87 18.15 -16.68 -21.84
CA ALA A 87 18.61 -15.76 -22.88
C ALA A 87 19.46 -14.64 -22.28
N PRO A 88 20.52 -14.17 -22.96
CA PRO A 88 21.33 -13.05 -22.49
C PRO A 88 20.45 -11.81 -22.33
N GLU A 89 20.44 -11.22 -21.14
CA GLU A 89 19.76 -9.95 -20.92
C GLU A 89 20.58 -8.82 -21.57
N PRO A 90 19.95 -7.84 -22.24
CA PRO A 90 20.63 -6.61 -22.62
C PRO A 90 21.30 -6.03 -21.37
N SER A 91 22.55 -5.56 -21.50
CA SER A 91 23.29 -5.02 -20.36
C SER A 91 22.48 -3.92 -19.68
N SER A 92 21.96 -4.22 -18.50
CA SER A 92 21.41 -3.19 -17.63
C SER A 92 22.58 -2.35 -17.14
N HIS A 93 22.58 -1.05 -17.44
CA HIS A 93 23.59 -0.16 -16.90
C HIS A 93 23.45 -0.14 -15.38
N CYS A 94 24.45 -0.71 -14.70
CA CYS A 94 24.66 -0.47 -13.28
C CYS A 94 25.25 0.93 -13.18
N ALA A 95 24.53 1.82 -12.51
CA ALA A 95 25.02 3.15 -12.18
C ALA A 95 24.96 3.30 -10.67
N ASP A 96 25.98 3.92 -10.10
CA ASP A 96 25.91 4.39 -8.74
C ASP A 96 24.81 5.45 -8.66
N ILE A 97 24.01 5.39 -7.59
CA ILE A 97 22.96 6.38 -7.35
C ILE A 97 23.28 7.14 -6.08
N ASP A 98 23.27 8.46 -6.17
CA ASP A 98 23.34 9.30 -4.99
C ASP A 98 21.92 9.55 -4.44
N THR A 99 21.66 8.98 -3.27
CA THR A 99 20.39 9.15 -2.56
C THR A 99 20.45 10.25 -1.51
N SER A 100 21.59 10.96 -1.41
CA SER A 100 21.79 12.04 -0.46
C SER A 100 21.05 13.32 -0.85
N GLY A 101 20.87 14.21 0.13
CA GLY A 101 20.17 15.48 -0.05
C GLY A 101 18.65 15.37 -0.07
N ALA A 102 17.99 16.53 -0.01
CA ALA A 102 16.56 16.63 -0.26
C ALA A 102 16.31 16.60 -1.78
N PRO A 103 15.14 16.11 -2.24
CA PRO A 103 14.75 16.26 -3.63
C PRO A 103 14.52 17.74 -3.95
N GLU A 104 15.08 18.20 -5.08
CA GLU A 104 14.91 19.51 -5.70
C GLU A 104 13.90 19.47 -6.86
N LEU A 105 13.39 18.29 -7.19
CA LEU A 105 12.38 18.07 -8.22
C LEU A 105 11.14 18.97 -8.03
N ALA A 106 10.82 19.74 -9.07
CA ALA A 106 9.63 20.58 -9.09
C ALA A 106 8.36 19.72 -9.13
N PHE A 107 7.36 20.10 -8.35
CA PHE A 107 6.05 19.45 -8.31
C PHE A 107 4.93 20.47 -8.16
N GLU A 108 3.74 20.09 -8.62
CA GLU A 108 2.50 20.84 -8.40
C GLU A 108 1.66 20.10 -7.35
N SER A 109 1.22 20.78 -6.30
CA SER A 109 0.27 20.21 -5.32
C SER A 109 -1.16 20.57 -5.68
N ASN A 110 -2.09 19.64 -5.47
CA ASN A 110 -3.53 19.92 -5.52
C ASN A 110 -4.04 20.78 -4.35
N PHE A 111 -3.15 21.14 -3.41
CA PHE A 111 -3.41 22.09 -2.33
C PHE A 111 -2.39 23.22 -2.31
N THR A 112 -2.84 24.42 -1.96
CA THR A 112 -1.92 25.41 -1.38
C THR A 112 -1.68 25.09 0.09
N LYS A 113 -0.52 25.45 0.63
CA LYS A 113 -0.23 25.29 2.08
C LYS A 113 -1.32 25.91 2.95
N ARG A 114 -1.79 27.12 2.58
CA ARG A 114 -2.85 27.82 3.31
C ARG A 114 -4.15 27.03 3.35
N ASP A 115 -4.56 26.46 2.22
CA ASP A 115 -5.82 25.74 2.10
C ASP A 115 -5.72 24.36 2.79
N PHE A 116 -4.57 23.69 2.71
CA PHE A 116 -4.29 22.48 3.50
C PHE A 116 -4.39 22.75 5.00
N GLU A 117 -3.74 23.81 5.49
CA GLU A 117 -3.83 24.18 6.91
C GLU A 117 -5.26 24.54 7.34
N ALA A 118 -6.05 25.13 6.43
CA ALA A 118 -7.48 25.39 6.70
C ALA A 118 -8.28 24.11 6.81
N ALA A 119 -8.03 23.13 5.93
CA ALA A 119 -8.65 21.80 6.02
C ALA A 119 -8.27 21.08 7.31
N VAL A 120 -7.00 21.18 7.76
CA VAL A 120 -6.59 20.62 9.06
C VAL A 120 -7.36 21.26 10.22
N ARG A 121 -7.48 22.60 10.24
CA ARG A 121 -8.27 23.29 11.28
C ARG A 121 -9.73 22.81 11.27
N ARG A 122 -10.31 22.63 10.09
CA ARG A 122 -11.69 22.13 9.93
C ARG A 122 -11.85 20.70 10.42
N ALA A 123 -10.90 19.82 10.13
CA ALA A 123 -10.87 18.46 10.67
C ALA A 123 -10.78 18.45 12.21
N VAL A 124 -9.95 19.32 12.79
CA VAL A 124 -9.85 19.47 14.25
C VAL A 124 -11.16 19.97 14.87
N GLU A 125 -11.91 20.84 14.19
CA GLU A 125 -13.26 21.24 14.62
C GLU A 125 -14.22 20.04 14.70
N TYR A 126 -14.21 19.16 13.69
CA TYR A 126 -15.01 17.92 13.71
C TYR A 126 -14.63 17.00 14.88
N ILE A 127 -13.33 16.89 15.17
CA ILE A 127 -12.84 16.10 16.30
C ILE A 127 -13.33 16.70 17.63
N ARG A 128 -13.21 18.01 17.81
CA ARG A 128 -13.66 18.70 19.04
C ARG A 128 -15.17 18.67 19.22
N ALA A 129 -15.93 18.62 18.13
CA ALA A 129 -17.38 18.45 18.17
C ALA A 129 -17.80 17.02 18.56
N GLY A 130 -16.87 16.05 18.53
CA GLY A 130 -17.15 14.65 18.84
C GLY A 130 -17.65 13.83 17.65
N ASP A 131 -17.53 14.35 16.42
CA ASP A 131 -17.96 13.62 15.20
C ASP A 131 -17.02 12.44 14.89
N ILE A 132 -15.73 12.62 15.15
CA ILE A 132 -14.65 11.66 14.92
C ILE A 132 -13.59 11.76 16.01
N PHE A 133 -12.84 10.70 16.23
CA PHE A 133 -11.62 10.69 17.03
C PHE A 133 -10.39 11.09 16.21
N GLN A 134 -10.35 10.63 14.96
CA GLN A 134 -9.25 10.86 14.02
C GLN A 134 -9.75 10.83 12.58
N VAL A 135 -9.10 11.59 11.71
CA VAL A 135 -9.23 11.48 10.24
C VAL A 135 -7.85 11.57 9.60
N VAL A 136 -7.62 10.79 8.55
CA VAL A 136 -6.36 10.79 7.80
C VAL A 136 -6.57 11.56 6.52
N PHE A 137 -6.02 12.76 6.48
CA PHE A 137 -6.18 13.72 5.39
C PHE A 137 -4.94 13.71 4.49
N SER A 138 -5.11 13.88 3.18
CA SER A 138 -4.00 13.75 2.22
C SER A 138 -3.97 14.83 1.14
N GLN A 139 -2.78 15.06 0.59
CA GLN A 139 -2.56 15.88 -0.60
C GLN A 139 -1.82 15.10 -1.68
N ARG A 140 -2.04 15.48 -2.94
CA ARG A 140 -1.45 14.86 -4.12
C ARG A 140 -0.51 15.83 -4.81
N LEU A 141 0.73 15.39 -4.97
CA LEU A 141 1.76 16.04 -5.75
C LEU A 141 1.78 15.45 -7.16
N THR A 142 1.96 16.30 -8.15
CA THR A 142 2.06 15.93 -9.56
C THR A 142 3.43 16.34 -10.08
N VAL A 143 4.10 15.43 -10.76
CA VAL A 143 5.39 15.67 -11.40
C VAL A 143 5.29 15.23 -12.86
N GLU A 144 5.82 16.05 -13.75
CA GLU A 144 6.00 15.68 -15.14
C GLU A 144 7.37 15.03 -15.30
N THR A 145 7.41 13.82 -15.88
CA THR A 145 8.65 13.08 -16.07
C THR A 145 8.56 12.19 -17.29
N ALA A 146 9.68 12.07 -18.01
CA ALA A 146 9.84 11.12 -19.11
C ALA A 146 10.48 9.79 -18.66
N ALA A 147 10.83 9.67 -17.37
CA ALA A 147 11.49 8.48 -16.85
C ALA A 147 10.61 7.23 -16.99
N PRO A 148 11.12 6.10 -17.52
CA PRO A 148 10.39 4.85 -17.57
C PRO A 148 9.97 4.38 -16.16
N PRO A 149 8.70 4.01 -15.93
CA PRO A 149 8.22 3.63 -14.60
C PRO A 149 8.98 2.48 -13.94
N PHE A 150 9.50 1.55 -14.73
CA PHE A 150 10.31 0.44 -14.20
C PHE A 150 11.67 0.91 -13.65
N GLU A 151 12.26 1.94 -14.25
CA GLU A 151 13.50 2.54 -13.73
C GLU A 151 13.25 3.30 -12.42
N ILE A 152 12.11 3.98 -12.31
CA ILE A 152 11.67 4.58 -11.04
C ILE A 152 11.51 3.51 -9.95
N TYR A 153 10.93 2.35 -10.29
CA TYR A 153 10.82 1.22 -9.36
C TYR A 153 12.18 0.69 -8.89
N ARG A 154 13.15 0.57 -9.81
CA ARG A 154 14.53 0.15 -9.47
C ARG A 154 15.19 1.12 -8.50
N THR A 155 15.05 2.42 -8.72
CA THR A 155 15.58 3.45 -7.82
C THR A 155 14.84 3.44 -6.46
N LEU A 156 13.51 3.32 -6.47
CA LEU A 156 12.69 3.27 -5.26
C LEU A 156 13.08 2.10 -4.34
N ARG A 157 13.42 0.94 -4.92
CA ARG A 157 13.94 -0.23 -4.17
C ARG A 157 15.17 0.08 -3.34
N VAL A 158 16.00 1.04 -3.76
CA VAL A 158 17.19 1.45 -3.02
C VAL A 158 16.88 2.59 -2.05
N VAL A 159 16.12 3.59 -2.50
CA VAL A 159 15.80 4.80 -1.71
C VAL A 159 14.90 4.48 -0.51
N ASN A 160 13.92 3.60 -0.69
CA ASN A 160 12.95 3.28 0.36
C ASN A 160 12.53 1.81 0.27
N PRO A 161 13.38 0.86 0.69
CA PRO A 161 13.00 -0.55 0.73
C PRO A 161 11.94 -0.80 1.82
N SER A 162 10.93 -1.62 1.49
CA SER A 162 9.81 -1.95 2.38
C SER A 162 9.36 -3.41 2.15
N PRO A 163 8.61 -4.04 3.08
CA PRO A 163 8.15 -5.42 2.93
C PRO A 163 7.33 -5.67 1.66
N PHE A 164 6.55 -4.67 1.21
CA PHE A 164 5.75 -4.75 -0.01
C PHE A 164 6.29 -3.83 -1.10
N MET A 165 7.15 -4.38 -1.97
CA MET A 165 7.60 -3.70 -3.18
C MET A 165 6.80 -4.19 -4.38
N PHE A 166 6.20 -3.28 -5.15
CA PHE A 166 5.45 -3.68 -6.35
C PHE A 166 5.66 -2.74 -7.55
N TYR A 167 5.67 -3.36 -8.72
CA TYR A 167 5.54 -2.72 -10.03
C TYR A 167 4.33 -3.38 -10.71
N LEU A 168 3.20 -2.68 -10.73
CA LEU A 168 1.96 -3.19 -11.30
C LEU A 168 1.61 -2.37 -12.55
N ARG A 169 1.81 -2.94 -13.73
CA ARG A 169 1.43 -2.31 -15.00
C ARG A 169 0.10 -2.86 -15.48
N THR A 170 -0.91 -2.00 -15.54
CA THR A 170 -2.19 -2.26 -16.20
C THR A 170 -2.28 -1.46 -17.52
N PRO A 171 -3.26 -1.72 -18.40
CA PRO A 171 -3.42 -0.93 -19.62
C PRO A 171 -3.67 0.58 -19.37
N GLN A 172 -4.30 0.93 -18.25
CA GLN A 172 -4.71 2.31 -17.93
C GLN A 172 -3.73 3.04 -17.02
N VAL A 173 -3.06 2.31 -16.12
CA VAL A 173 -2.22 2.89 -15.07
C VAL A 173 -1.07 1.96 -14.69
N THR A 174 0.08 2.54 -14.35
CA THR A 174 1.18 1.81 -13.72
C THR A 174 1.36 2.27 -12.28
N LEU A 175 1.39 1.34 -11.33
CA LEU A 175 1.68 1.62 -9.92
C LEU A 175 3.10 1.17 -9.59
N VAL A 176 3.86 2.06 -8.96
CA VAL A 176 5.22 1.81 -8.47
C VAL A 176 5.23 2.09 -6.98
N GLY A 177 5.35 1.06 -6.14
CA GLY A 177 5.13 1.23 -4.70
C GLY A 177 6.09 0.48 -3.80
N SER A 178 6.20 1.00 -2.58
CA SER A 178 7.00 0.49 -1.47
C SER A 178 6.22 0.62 -0.15
N SER A 179 5.19 -0.20 0.02
CA SER A 179 4.27 -0.08 1.14
C SER A 179 4.81 -0.76 2.40
N PRO A 180 4.69 -0.12 3.58
CA PRO A 180 5.07 -0.73 4.85
C PRO A 180 3.96 -1.60 5.45
N GLU A 181 2.72 -1.44 5.02
CA GLU A 181 1.56 -1.88 5.81
C GLU A 181 0.68 -2.86 5.04
N VAL A 182 0.26 -3.93 5.73
CA VAL A 182 -0.72 -4.89 5.23
C VAL A 182 -2.09 -4.22 5.21
N MET A 183 -2.82 -4.36 4.10
CA MET A 183 -4.23 -3.94 4.04
C MET A 183 -5.11 -5.04 4.63
N VAL A 184 -5.11 -6.20 3.99
CA VAL A 184 -5.73 -7.43 4.52
C VAL A 184 -5.04 -8.64 3.91
N ARG A 185 -4.87 -9.67 4.72
CA ARG A 185 -4.36 -10.98 4.31
C ARG A 185 -5.37 -12.06 4.64
N VAL A 186 -5.52 -13.03 3.76
CA VAL A 186 -6.29 -14.26 3.98
C VAL A 186 -5.41 -15.43 3.60
N VAL A 187 -5.03 -16.27 4.57
CA VAL A 187 -4.24 -17.49 4.34
C VAL A 187 -4.87 -18.62 5.11
N ASP A 188 -5.17 -19.73 4.44
CA ASP A 188 -5.80 -20.92 5.05
C ASP A 188 -7.07 -20.57 5.85
N ARG A 189 -7.84 -19.62 5.31
CA ARG A 189 -9.06 -19.02 5.89
C ARG A 189 -8.84 -18.22 7.18
N THR A 190 -7.61 -17.85 7.52
CA THR A 190 -7.34 -16.85 8.57
C THR A 190 -7.26 -15.47 7.93
N VAL A 191 -8.17 -14.58 8.32
CA VAL A 191 -8.13 -13.15 7.97
C VAL A 191 -7.23 -12.43 8.96
N THR A 192 -6.28 -11.66 8.46
CA THR A 192 -5.36 -10.85 9.27
C THR A 192 -5.37 -9.41 8.76
N VAL A 193 -5.53 -8.46 9.68
CA VAL A 193 -5.16 -7.06 9.47
C VAL A 193 -4.06 -6.70 10.47
N ARG A 194 -3.16 -5.79 10.08
CA ARG A 194 -2.01 -5.39 10.89
C ARG A 194 -1.88 -3.86 10.89
N PRO A 195 -2.64 -3.16 11.74
CA PRO A 195 -2.46 -1.73 11.90
C PRO A 195 -1.05 -1.41 12.40
N LEU A 196 -0.44 -0.38 11.81
CA LEU A 196 0.80 0.20 12.28
C LEU A 196 0.53 1.59 12.86
N ALA A 197 1.08 1.87 14.04
CA ALA A 197 0.94 3.16 14.70
C ALA A 197 2.22 3.53 15.45
N GLY A 198 2.38 4.82 15.72
CA GLY A 198 3.56 5.38 16.37
C GLY A 198 4.83 5.22 15.56
N THR A 199 5.70 6.24 15.64
CA THR A 199 6.94 6.25 14.86
C THR A 199 8.08 6.77 15.70
N ARG A 200 9.21 6.05 15.68
CA ARG A 200 10.51 6.59 16.09
C ARG A 200 11.55 6.32 15.01
N ARG A 201 12.56 7.20 14.93
CA ARG A 201 13.73 6.96 14.07
C ARG A 201 14.50 5.74 14.58
N ARG A 202 15.27 5.10 13.71
CA ARG A 202 16.26 4.10 14.16
C ARG A 202 17.39 4.78 14.95
N GLY A 203 17.88 4.09 15.98
CA GLY A 203 19.06 4.52 16.73
C GLY A 203 20.33 4.39 15.89
N LEU A 204 21.32 5.23 16.18
CA LEU A 204 22.65 5.13 15.57
C LEU A 204 23.46 3.97 16.19
N THR A 205 23.09 3.54 17.38
CA THR A 205 23.64 2.37 18.09
C THR A 205 22.52 1.43 18.52
N GLU A 206 22.85 0.17 18.79
CA GLU A 206 21.87 -0.81 19.30
C GLU A 206 21.25 -0.39 20.64
N GLU A 207 22.05 0.26 21.50
CA GLU A 207 21.58 0.77 22.79
C GLU A 207 20.58 1.92 22.61
N GLU A 208 20.87 2.88 21.72
CA GLU A 208 19.95 3.96 21.37
C GLU A 208 18.68 3.40 20.71
N ASP A 209 18.80 2.43 19.81
CA ASP A 209 17.66 1.82 19.11
C ASP A 209 16.74 1.07 20.08
N ARG A 210 17.31 0.39 21.08
CA ARG A 210 16.53 -0.25 22.15
C ARG A 210 15.84 0.78 23.04
N ALA A 211 16.54 1.85 23.43
CA ALA A 211 15.96 2.91 24.25
C ALA A 211 14.79 3.61 23.53
N LEU A 212 14.93 3.90 22.23
CA LEU A 212 13.85 4.48 21.41
C LEU A 212 12.65 3.53 21.28
N ALA A 213 12.89 2.23 21.18
CA ALA A 213 11.81 1.22 21.16
C ALA A 213 11.07 1.15 22.51
N GLU A 214 11.80 1.16 23.63
CA GLU A 214 11.22 1.19 24.98
C GLU A 214 10.44 2.48 25.23
N GLU A 215 10.96 3.62 24.78
CA GLU A 215 10.27 4.92 24.84
C GLU A 215 8.96 4.89 24.04
N LEU A 216 8.99 4.39 22.80
CA LEU A 216 7.81 4.28 21.94
C LEU A 216 6.72 3.42 22.60
N LEU A 217 7.10 2.28 23.19
CA LEU A 217 6.17 1.40 23.89
C LEU A 217 5.69 1.96 25.23
N ALA A 218 6.41 2.92 25.83
CA ALA A 218 6.01 3.58 27.07
C ALA A 218 5.13 4.81 26.83
N ASP A 219 5.14 5.38 25.62
CA ASP A 219 4.40 6.59 25.27
C ASP A 219 2.87 6.36 25.36
N PRO A 220 2.17 6.98 26.32
CA PRO A 220 0.74 6.76 26.49
C PRO A 220 -0.09 7.29 25.32
N LYS A 221 0.40 8.29 24.56
CA LYS A 221 -0.29 8.82 23.39
C LYS A 221 -0.29 7.79 22.26
N GLU A 222 0.91 7.30 21.92
CA GLU A 222 1.11 6.35 20.81
C GLU A 222 0.37 5.03 21.06
N ARG A 223 0.39 4.55 22.32
CA ARG A 223 -0.38 3.35 22.71
C ARG A 223 -1.88 3.55 22.57
N ALA A 224 -2.40 4.73 22.95
CA ALA A 224 -3.83 5.00 22.87
C ALA A 224 -4.30 5.04 21.41
N GLU A 225 -3.53 5.68 20.53
CA GLU A 225 -3.79 5.68 19.09
C GLU A 225 -3.73 4.26 18.51
N HIS A 226 -2.71 3.48 18.88
CA HIS A 226 -2.57 2.10 18.43
C HIS A 226 -3.76 1.21 18.86
N VAL A 227 -4.18 1.31 20.12
CA VAL A 227 -5.34 0.55 20.63
C VAL A 227 -6.61 0.88 19.84
N MET A 228 -6.84 2.16 19.53
CA MET A 228 -7.98 2.57 18.72
C MET A 228 -7.95 1.93 17.32
N LEU A 229 -6.79 1.89 16.68
CA LEU A 229 -6.63 1.27 15.35
C LEU A 229 -6.81 -0.25 15.41
N VAL A 230 -6.31 -0.90 16.46
CA VAL A 230 -6.54 -2.32 16.73
C VAL A 230 -8.02 -2.61 16.91
N ASP A 231 -8.75 -1.78 17.66
CA ASP A 231 -10.20 -1.95 17.83
C ASP A 231 -10.97 -1.75 16.53
N LEU A 232 -10.54 -0.85 15.65
CA LEU A 232 -11.11 -0.75 14.31
C LEU A 232 -10.85 -2.02 13.50
N GLY A 233 -9.63 -2.54 13.53
CA GLY A 233 -9.28 -3.80 12.88
C GLY A 233 -10.11 -4.98 13.40
N ARG A 234 -10.39 -5.03 14.72
CA ARG A 234 -11.28 -6.03 15.33
C ARG A 234 -12.71 -5.93 14.81
N ASN A 235 -13.22 -4.71 14.65
CA ASN A 235 -14.54 -4.49 14.06
C ASN A 235 -14.59 -4.95 12.60
N ASP A 236 -13.56 -4.64 11.81
CA ASP A 236 -13.49 -5.01 10.39
C ASP A 236 -13.42 -6.53 10.21
N VAL A 237 -12.48 -7.19 10.89
CA VAL A 237 -12.31 -8.66 10.85
C VAL A 237 -13.57 -9.35 11.40
N GLY A 238 -14.16 -8.81 12.48
CA GLY A 238 -15.36 -9.38 13.11
C GLY A 238 -16.59 -9.45 12.21
N ARG A 239 -16.68 -8.63 11.16
CA ARG A 239 -17.79 -8.69 10.18
C ARG A 239 -17.78 -9.99 9.38
N VAL A 240 -16.59 -10.53 9.11
CA VAL A 240 -16.38 -11.69 8.23
C VAL A 240 -15.84 -12.91 8.96
N ALA A 241 -15.45 -12.78 10.23
CA ALA A 241 -14.91 -13.86 11.04
C ALA A 241 -16.01 -14.67 11.77
N GLU A 242 -15.73 -15.94 12.05
CA GLU A 242 -16.54 -16.82 12.89
C GLU A 242 -16.66 -16.24 14.30
N PHE A 243 -17.83 -16.42 14.91
CA PHE A 243 -18.09 -15.91 16.25
C PHE A 243 -17.07 -16.46 17.26
N GLY A 244 -16.45 -15.57 18.03
CA GLY A 244 -15.45 -15.93 19.04
C GLY A 244 -14.06 -16.28 18.49
N SER A 245 -13.83 -16.19 17.17
CA SER A 245 -12.52 -16.48 16.57
C SER A 245 -11.59 -15.27 16.45
N VAL A 246 -12.08 -14.05 16.71
CA VAL A 246 -11.27 -12.84 16.59
C VAL A 246 -10.32 -12.74 17.78
N GLU A 247 -9.02 -12.74 17.50
CA GLU A 247 -7.96 -12.67 18.50
C GLU A 247 -6.88 -11.66 18.12
N LEU A 248 -6.12 -11.21 19.12
CA LEU A 248 -4.95 -10.37 18.91
C LEU A 248 -3.69 -11.21 19.04
N THR A 249 -2.84 -11.20 18.02
CA THR A 249 -1.51 -11.81 18.05
C THR A 249 -0.44 -10.73 17.88
N ASP A 250 0.79 -10.99 18.34
CA ASP A 250 1.91 -10.03 18.30
C ASP A 250 1.58 -8.61 18.83
N VAL A 251 0.98 -8.55 20.02
CA VAL A 251 0.41 -7.31 20.58
C VAL A 251 1.49 -6.30 21.02
N MET A 252 1.33 -5.05 20.56
CA MET A 252 2.23 -3.92 20.82
C MET A 252 3.71 -4.28 20.62
N THR A 253 4.02 -4.95 19.51
CA THR A 253 5.39 -5.32 19.15
C THR A 253 6.05 -4.20 18.35
N VAL A 254 7.37 -4.04 18.50
CA VAL A 254 8.13 -3.04 17.74
C VAL A 254 8.68 -3.66 16.45
N GLU A 255 8.14 -3.23 15.32
CA GLU A 255 8.65 -3.55 14.00
C GLU A 255 9.71 -2.55 13.56
N ARG A 256 10.87 -3.04 13.10
CA ARG A 256 12.00 -2.21 12.68
C ARG A 256 12.12 -2.21 11.16
N TYR A 257 12.07 -1.02 10.58
CA TYR A 257 12.34 -0.74 9.17
C TYR A 257 13.73 -0.08 9.04
N SER A 258 14.14 0.24 7.80
CA SER A 258 15.48 0.80 7.54
C SER A 258 15.76 2.12 8.25
N HIS A 259 14.75 2.99 8.37
CA HIS A 259 14.92 4.34 8.93
C HIS A 259 14.02 4.65 10.13
N VAL A 260 12.98 3.84 10.33
CA VAL A 260 11.98 4.05 11.39
C VAL A 260 11.59 2.72 12.05
N MET A 261 10.92 2.80 13.19
CA MET A 261 10.25 1.69 13.85
C MET A 261 8.80 2.08 14.20
N HIS A 262 7.91 1.08 14.23
CA HIS A 262 6.48 1.24 14.49
C HIS A 262 5.98 0.25 15.54
N ILE A 263 4.92 0.62 16.26
CA ILE A 263 4.11 -0.31 17.04
C ILE A 263 3.21 -1.07 16.07
N SER A 264 3.20 -2.39 16.20
CA SER A 264 2.42 -3.31 15.37
C SER A 264 1.60 -4.25 16.24
N SER A 265 0.44 -4.66 15.75
CA SER A 265 -0.35 -5.76 16.31
C SER A 265 -1.14 -6.43 15.20
N ASN A 266 -1.26 -7.75 15.26
CA ASN A 266 -2.14 -8.48 14.36
C ASN A 266 -3.53 -8.56 14.98
N VAL A 267 -4.54 -8.41 14.14
CA VAL A 267 -5.91 -8.80 14.44
C VAL A 267 -6.26 -9.94 13.49
N ASP A 268 -6.41 -11.13 14.07
CA ASP A 268 -6.68 -12.36 13.35
C ASP A 268 -8.13 -12.81 13.57
N GLY A 269 -8.71 -13.50 12.59
CA GLY A 269 -10.02 -14.13 12.72
C GLY A 269 -10.21 -15.25 11.70
N ARG A 270 -10.99 -16.28 12.06
CA ARG A 270 -11.32 -17.37 11.13
C ARG A 270 -12.41 -16.91 10.18
N LEU A 271 -12.13 -16.81 8.88
CA LEU A 271 -13.10 -16.43 7.86
C LEU A 271 -14.28 -17.41 7.86
N LYS A 272 -15.52 -16.89 7.90
CA LYS A 272 -16.72 -17.73 7.86
C LYS A 272 -16.77 -18.57 6.57
N PRO A 273 -17.32 -19.80 6.62
CA PRO A 273 -17.34 -20.70 5.47
C PRO A 273 -18.02 -20.13 4.21
N GLU A 274 -19.03 -19.28 4.38
CA GLU A 274 -19.77 -18.61 3.31
C GLU A 274 -19.04 -17.41 2.67
N PHE A 275 -17.96 -16.93 3.30
CA PHE A 275 -17.20 -15.79 2.82
C PHE A 275 -15.91 -16.20 2.11
N SER A 276 -15.54 -15.36 1.15
CA SER A 276 -14.33 -15.42 0.35
C SER A 276 -13.31 -14.36 0.79
N ALA A 277 -12.09 -14.43 0.24
CA ALA A 277 -11.09 -13.39 0.45
C ALA A 277 -11.56 -12.00 -0.03
N PHE A 278 -12.41 -11.94 -1.07
CA PHE A 278 -12.99 -10.67 -1.54
C PHE A 278 -13.95 -10.06 -0.52
N ASP A 279 -14.69 -10.89 0.22
CA ASP A 279 -15.55 -10.41 1.32
C ASP A 279 -14.70 -9.83 2.46
N ALA A 280 -13.56 -10.45 2.76
CA ALA A 280 -12.59 -9.91 3.72
C ALA A 280 -12.01 -8.57 3.27
N MET A 281 -11.60 -8.44 1.99
CA MET A 281 -11.16 -7.17 1.42
C MET A 281 -12.25 -6.10 1.49
N ARG A 282 -13.48 -6.43 1.09
CA ARG A 282 -14.63 -5.54 1.20
C ARG A 282 -14.91 -5.09 2.64
N ALA A 283 -14.74 -5.96 3.63
CA ALA A 283 -15.01 -5.62 5.02
C ALA A 283 -13.95 -4.69 5.62
N CYS A 284 -12.68 -4.83 5.19
CA CYS A 284 -11.56 -4.11 5.76
C CYS A 284 -11.23 -2.81 5.01
N LEU A 285 -11.46 -2.73 3.70
CA LEU A 285 -11.10 -1.58 2.86
C LEU A 285 -11.99 -0.35 3.13
N PRO A 286 -11.41 0.87 3.27
CA PRO A 286 -10.00 1.17 3.48
C PRO A 286 -9.58 0.98 4.94
N ALA A 287 -8.27 0.83 5.18
CA ALA A 287 -7.74 0.69 6.53
C ALA A 287 -7.97 1.96 7.38
N GLY A 288 -8.06 1.80 8.70
CA GLY A 288 -8.20 2.91 9.65
C GLY A 288 -7.06 3.91 9.59
N THR A 289 -5.84 3.41 9.42
CA THR A 289 -4.58 4.16 9.31
C THR A 289 -4.53 5.11 8.11
N VAL A 290 -5.46 4.98 7.17
CA VAL A 290 -5.59 5.85 5.98
C VAL A 290 -6.98 6.45 5.83
N SER A 291 -7.88 6.25 6.78
CA SER A 291 -9.24 6.82 6.76
C SER A 291 -9.51 7.58 8.05
N GLY A 292 -9.71 6.88 9.16
CA GLY A 292 -9.95 7.45 10.49
C GLY A 292 -10.94 6.64 11.31
N ALA A 293 -11.40 7.22 12.42
CA ALA A 293 -12.30 6.58 13.37
C ALA A 293 -13.34 7.58 13.91
N PRO A 294 -14.66 7.28 13.87
CA PRO A 294 -15.30 6.17 13.17
C PRO A 294 -15.12 6.22 11.64
N LYS A 295 -14.86 5.07 11.02
CA LYS A 295 -14.41 4.96 9.61
C LYS A 295 -15.32 5.71 8.62
N VAL A 296 -16.62 5.41 8.61
CA VAL A 296 -17.57 6.01 7.64
C VAL A 296 -17.65 7.53 7.79
N ARG A 297 -17.69 8.05 9.02
CA ARG A 297 -17.75 9.49 9.26
C ARG A 297 -16.45 10.19 8.85
N ALA A 298 -15.30 9.57 9.13
CA ALA A 298 -14.01 10.08 8.67
C ALA A 298 -13.93 10.14 7.14
N MET A 299 -14.43 9.12 6.42
CA MET A 299 -14.47 9.13 4.95
C MET A 299 -15.39 10.22 4.38
N GLN A 300 -16.52 10.52 5.02
CA GLN A 300 -17.38 11.64 4.63
C GLN A 300 -16.66 13.00 4.77
N ILE A 301 -15.86 13.16 5.83
CA ILE A 301 -15.05 14.36 6.04
C ILE A 301 -13.90 14.43 5.03
N ILE A 302 -13.29 13.30 4.68
CA ILE A 302 -12.30 13.23 3.59
C ILE A 302 -12.93 13.71 2.27
N ASP A 303 -14.13 13.22 1.94
CA ASP A 303 -14.88 13.64 0.74
C ASP A 303 -15.21 15.14 0.73
N GLU A 304 -15.46 15.74 1.90
CA GLU A 304 -15.70 17.19 2.03
C GLU A 304 -14.42 18.02 1.86
N LEU A 305 -13.28 17.53 2.37
CA LEU A 305 -12.05 18.31 2.49
C LEU A 305 -11.05 18.09 1.35
N GLU A 306 -10.98 16.88 0.78
CA GLU A 306 -10.06 16.59 -0.32
C GLU A 306 -10.66 17.04 -1.66
N PRO A 307 -9.90 17.75 -2.53
CA PRO A 307 -10.44 18.33 -3.75
C PRO A 307 -10.74 17.28 -4.82
N HIS A 308 -10.08 16.12 -4.75
CA HIS A 308 -10.14 15.10 -5.80
C HIS A 308 -10.16 13.69 -5.20
N ARG A 309 -10.70 12.73 -5.96
CA ARG A 309 -10.66 11.32 -5.61
C ARG A 309 -9.24 10.78 -5.43
N ARG A 310 -9.11 9.83 -4.50
CA ARG A 310 -7.82 9.20 -4.16
C ARG A 310 -7.38 8.18 -5.20
N GLY A 311 -8.32 7.47 -5.82
CA GLY A 311 -7.99 6.40 -6.77
C GLY A 311 -7.15 5.31 -6.10
N PRO A 312 -5.98 4.92 -6.65
CA PRO A 312 -5.14 3.89 -6.04
C PRO A 312 -4.65 4.21 -4.61
N TYR A 313 -4.40 5.48 -4.27
CA TYR A 313 -3.87 5.86 -2.94
C TYR A 313 -4.81 5.40 -1.82
N ALA A 314 -4.25 4.84 -0.74
CA ALA A 314 -5.01 4.28 0.38
C ALA A 314 -5.93 3.08 0.02
N GLY A 315 -5.81 2.56 -1.20
CA GLY A 315 -6.42 1.30 -1.64
C GLY A 315 -5.61 0.07 -1.24
N ALA A 316 -5.95 -1.09 -1.82
CA ALA A 316 -5.24 -2.36 -1.69
C ALA A 316 -4.46 -2.69 -2.97
N VAL A 317 -3.21 -3.15 -2.87
CA VAL A 317 -2.43 -3.71 -3.98
C VAL A 317 -1.90 -5.08 -3.58
N GLY A 318 -2.07 -6.08 -4.44
CA GLY A 318 -1.61 -7.44 -4.14
C GLY A 318 -2.23 -8.50 -5.04
N TYR A 319 -2.45 -9.69 -4.48
CA TYR A 319 -3.00 -10.83 -5.21
C TYR A 319 -4.12 -11.54 -4.46
N VAL A 320 -4.97 -12.24 -5.23
CA VAL A 320 -5.91 -13.28 -4.77
C VAL A 320 -5.63 -14.54 -5.59
N ASP A 321 -5.30 -15.64 -4.93
CA ASP A 321 -4.98 -16.90 -5.60
C ASP A 321 -6.24 -17.75 -5.88
N PHE A 322 -6.11 -18.78 -6.71
CA PHE A 322 -7.23 -19.69 -7.01
C PHE A 322 -7.59 -20.64 -5.86
N ASN A 323 -6.76 -20.74 -4.82
CA ASN A 323 -7.04 -21.52 -3.61
C ASN A 323 -7.84 -20.72 -2.57
N GLY A 324 -8.11 -19.43 -2.85
CA GLY A 324 -8.86 -18.54 -1.98
C GLY A 324 -8.00 -17.76 -0.97
N ASN A 325 -6.67 -17.80 -1.10
CA ASN A 325 -5.77 -16.95 -0.33
C ASN A 325 -5.65 -15.57 -0.98
N MET A 326 -5.28 -14.58 -0.17
CA MET A 326 -5.08 -13.21 -0.59
C MET A 326 -3.99 -12.57 0.26
N ASP A 327 -3.13 -11.77 -0.36
CA ASP A 327 -2.18 -10.93 0.36
C ASP A 327 -2.13 -9.56 -0.29
N THR A 328 -2.53 -8.54 0.45
CA THR A 328 -2.60 -7.17 -0.05
C THR A 328 -1.95 -6.21 0.94
N CYS A 329 -1.27 -5.21 0.40
CA CYS A 329 -0.75 -4.08 1.14
C CYS A 329 -1.57 -2.83 0.87
N ILE A 330 -1.52 -1.86 1.77
CA ILE A 330 -2.13 -0.55 1.52
C ILE A 330 -1.32 0.16 0.44
N ALA A 331 -1.94 0.81 -0.53
CA ALA A 331 -1.25 1.63 -1.53
C ALA A 331 -0.75 2.96 -0.91
N LEU A 332 0.17 2.84 0.05
CA LEU A 332 0.99 3.90 0.61
C LEU A 332 2.35 3.90 -0.08
N ARG A 333 3.03 5.04 -0.01
CA ARG A 333 4.34 5.24 -0.66
C ARG A 333 4.34 4.71 -2.11
N THR A 334 3.32 5.12 -2.85
CA THR A 334 3.02 4.63 -4.20
C THR A 334 3.02 5.80 -5.17
N ILE A 335 3.78 5.65 -6.25
CA ILE A 335 3.80 6.53 -7.41
C ILE A 335 2.79 5.95 -8.42
N VAL A 336 1.79 6.76 -8.77
CA VAL A 336 0.79 6.42 -9.79
C VAL A 336 1.23 7.06 -11.10
N VAL A 337 1.48 6.27 -12.13
CA VAL A 337 1.87 6.76 -13.46
C VAL A 337 0.70 6.63 -14.42
N ALA A 338 0.21 7.77 -14.92
CA ALA A 338 -0.89 7.84 -15.89
C ALA A 338 -0.83 9.14 -16.69
N GLY A 339 -1.19 9.08 -17.97
CA GLY A 339 -1.30 10.28 -18.83
C GLY A 339 0.02 11.06 -18.99
N GLY A 340 1.17 10.39 -18.95
CA GLY A 340 2.50 11.03 -19.04
C GLY A 340 2.95 11.79 -17.78
N LYS A 341 2.20 11.67 -16.68
CA LYS A 341 2.51 12.28 -15.39
C LYS A 341 2.68 11.21 -14.32
N VAL A 342 3.40 11.57 -13.26
CA VAL A 342 3.47 10.78 -12.03
C VAL A 342 2.80 11.53 -10.89
N TYR A 343 1.98 10.80 -10.13
CA TYR A 343 1.25 11.32 -8.98
C TYR A 343 1.74 10.66 -7.71
N ILE A 344 2.07 11.48 -6.72
CA ILE A 344 2.55 11.05 -5.40
C ILE A 344 1.59 11.62 -4.37
N GLN A 345 0.87 10.75 -3.67
CA GLN A 345 -0.10 11.16 -2.66
C GLN A 345 0.38 10.74 -1.27
N ALA A 346 0.29 11.65 -0.31
CA ALA A 346 0.72 11.44 1.07
C ALA A 346 -0.25 12.14 2.03
N GLY A 347 -0.44 11.51 3.20
CA GLY A 347 -1.41 11.97 4.19
C GLY A 347 -0.87 11.95 5.61
N ALA A 348 -1.60 12.63 6.49
CA ALA A 348 -1.29 12.82 7.90
C ALA A 348 -2.53 12.46 8.74
N GLY A 349 -2.30 11.77 9.85
CA GLY A 349 -3.35 11.41 10.81
C GLY A 349 -3.66 12.60 11.71
N LEU A 350 -4.85 13.16 11.59
CA LEU A 350 -5.26 14.36 12.31
C LEU A 350 -5.99 13.99 13.60
N VAL A 351 -5.52 14.56 14.70
CA VAL A 351 -6.03 14.41 16.06
C VAL A 351 -6.32 15.80 16.67
N ALA A 352 -6.91 15.85 17.87
CA ALA A 352 -7.39 17.10 18.48
C ALA A 352 -6.30 18.17 18.72
N ASP A 353 -5.04 17.73 18.87
CA ASP A 353 -3.85 18.54 19.10
C ASP A 353 -2.98 18.75 17.83
N SER A 354 -3.42 18.27 16.66
CA SER A 354 -2.69 18.43 15.41
C SER A 354 -2.39 19.89 15.08
N ASN A 355 -1.14 20.16 14.68
CA ASN A 355 -0.68 21.48 14.29
C ASN A 355 -0.71 21.63 12.75
N PRO A 356 -1.53 22.52 12.17
CA PRO A 356 -1.73 22.59 10.72
C PRO A 356 -0.45 22.66 9.88
N ALA A 357 0.53 23.47 10.32
CA ALA A 357 1.79 23.62 9.60
C ALA A 357 2.65 22.35 9.70
N ALA A 358 2.71 21.72 10.87
CA ALA A 358 3.45 20.47 11.06
C ALA A 358 2.87 19.32 10.23
N GLU A 359 1.53 19.18 10.19
CA GLU A 359 0.87 18.13 9.39
C GLU A 359 1.13 18.30 7.89
N TYR A 360 1.13 19.55 7.39
CA TYR A 360 1.50 19.84 6.01
C TYR A 360 2.94 19.38 5.72
N GLU A 361 3.91 19.75 6.56
CA GLU A 361 5.30 19.32 6.38
C GLU A 361 5.45 17.80 6.50
N GLU A 362 4.67 17.13 7.35
CA GLU A 362 4.67 15.67 7.48
C GLU A 362 4.30 14.99 6.15
N THR A 363 3.25 15.46 5.47
CA THR A 363 2.87 14.89 4.16
C THR A 363 3.98 15.05 3.11
N LEU A 364 4.68 16.20 3.09
CA LEU A 364 5.84 16.40 2.21
C LEU A 364 7.01 15.49 2.58
N ASN A 365 7.26 15.28 3.88
CA ASN A 365 8.28 14.37 4.35
C ASN A 365 7.99 12.91 3.95
N LYS A 366 6.72 12.48 4.02
CA LYS A 366 6.27 11.16 3.55
C LYS A 366 6.41 11.01 2.02
N ALA A 367 6.22 12.08 1.26
CA ALA A 367 6.40 12.09 -0.19
C ALA A 367 7.88 12.15 -0.63
N ARG A 368 8.78 12.63 0.24
CA ARG A 368 10.19 12.92 -0.06
C ARG A 368 10.94 11.75 -0.71
N GLY A 369 10.78 10.54 -0.16
CA GLY A 369 11.47 9.35 -0.70
C GLY A 369 11.03 8.99 -2.13
N LEU A 370 9.76 9.26 -2.46
CA LEU A 370 9.20 8.98 -3.78
C LEU A 370 9.66 10.03 -4.79
N LEU A 371 9.65 11.31 -4.39
CA LEU A 371 10.20 12.40 -5.19
C LEU A 371 11.68 12.19 -5.48
N LYS A 372 12.47 11.79 -4.47
CA LYS A 372 13.89 11.48 -4.64
C LYS A 372 14.11 10.31 -5.60
N ALA A 373 13.26 9.29 -5.55
CA ALA A 373 13.35 8.16 -6.48
C ALA A 373 13.10 8.59 -7.93
N VAL A 374 12.18 9.53 -8.18
CA VAL A 374 11.97 10.09 -9.53
C VAL A 374 13.18 10.93 -9.97
N GLU A 375 13.62 11.88 -9.14
CA GLU A 375 14.76 12.77 -9.43
C GLU A 375 16.04 11.99 -9.76
N VAL A 376 16.41 11.03 -8.91
CA VAL A 376 17.61 10.21 -9.10
C VAL A 376 17.48 9.37 -10.37
N THR A 377 16.28 8.95 -10.72
CA THR A 377 16.04 8.24 -11.99
C THR A 377 16.25 9.16 -13.18
N GLU A 378 15.75 10.40 -13.14
CA GLU A 378 15.96 11.38 -14.21
C GLU A 378 17.44 11.74 -14.38
N ALA A 379 18.14 12.01 -13.28
CA ALA A 379 19.58 12.29 -13.32
C ALA A 379 20.37 11.11 -13.92
N ARG A 380 20.13 9.90 -13.42
CA ARG A 380 20.79 8.68 -13.91
C ARG A 380 20.53 8.40 -15.40
N LEU A 381 19.33 8.73 -15.90
CA LEU A 381 18.98 8.51 -17.31
C LEU A 381 19.40 9.67 -18.21
N GLY A 382 19.56 10.89 -17.68
CA GLY A 382 20.08 12.03 -18.43
C GLY A 382 21.60 12.02 -18.63
N GLU A 383 22.31 11.28 -17.78
CA GLU A 383 23.76 11.02 -17.91
C GLU A 383 24.10 9.85 -18.86
N ALA A 384 23.10 9.05 -19.25
CA ALA A 384 23.23 7.90 -20.15
C ALA A 384 22.87 8.28 -21.60
#